data_AF-A0A9E6D0S5-F1
#
_entry.id   AF-A0A9E6D0S5-F1
#
_cell.length_a   1.000
_cell.length_b   1.000
_cell.length_c   1.000
_cell.angle_alpha   90.00
_cell.angle_beta   90.00
_cell.angle_gamma   90.00
#
_symmetry.space_group_name_H-M   'P 1'
#
loop_
_entity.id
_entity.type
_entity.pdbx_description
1 polymer ?
#
loop_
_entity_poly.entity_id
_entity_poly.type
_entity_poly.pdbx_seq_one_letter_code
_entity_poly.pdbx_strand_id
1 'polypeptide(L)' 'MTNVSFLDVPSNSIWIRDYAGNTIYSDDVEERALVDWIYNRPRPNDDVVPSAHANMLNSRIYYRFWN' A
#
# COMPACT_ATOMS: atom_id res chain seq x y z
N MET A 1 24.09 -2.87 6.51
CA MET A 1 22.69 -2.73 6.05
C MET A 1 21.81 -3.74 6.79
N THR A 2 21.51 -3.51 8.07
CA THR A 2 20.66 -4.42 8.87
C THR A 2 19.26 -3.85 9.14
N ASN A 3 19.09 -2.54 8.96
CA ASN A 3 17.85 -1.81 9.25
C ASN A 3 17.14 -1.35 7.96
N VAL A 4 17.45 -1.98 6.83
CA VAL A 4 16.88 -1.64 5.52
C VAL A 4 16.42 -2.93 4.87
N SER A 5 15.12 -3.01 4.57
CA SER A 5 14.51 -4.05 3.74
C SER A 5 14.09 -3.45 2.39
N PHE A 6 14.02 -4.29 1.36
CA PHE A 6 13.65 -3.88 0.01
C PHE A 6 12.37 -4.60 -0.40
N LEU A 7 11.45 -3.84 -0.99
CA LEU A 7 10.30 -4.36 -1.73
C LEU A 7 10.63 -4.22 -3.22
N ASP A 8 11.03 -5.32 -3.85
CA ASP A 8 11.41 -5.33 -5.27
C ASP A 8 10.19 -5.58 -6.15
N VAL A 9 9.50 -4.49 -6.52
CA VAL A 9 8.32 -4.51 -7.40
C VAL A 9 8.37 -3.36 -8.40
N PRO A 10 7.78 -3.52 -9.60
CA PRO A 10 7.65 -2.42 -10.55
C PRO A 10 6.90 -1.23 -9.93
N SER A 11 7.37 -0.02 -10.20
CA SER A 11 6.66 1.24 -9.96
C SER A 11 6.84 2.14 -11.18
N ASN A 12 5.90 3.05 -11.41
CA ASN A 12 6.02 4.07 -12.44
C ASN A 12 6.69 5.35 -11.90
N SER A 13 6.69 5.56 -10.59
CA SER A 13 7.23 6.77 -9.99
C SER A 13 7.76 6.61 -8.56
N ILE A 14 8.47 7.63 -8.09
CA ILE A 14 9.03 7.69 -6.72
C ILE A 14 8.06 8.23 -5.67
N TRP A 15 6.85 8.65 -6.05
CA TRP A 15 5.89 9.34 -5.17
C TRP A 15 5.12 8.37 -4.26
N ILE A 16 5.83 7.55 -3.49
CA ILE A 16 5.27 6.53 -2.60
C ILE A 16 4.24 7.10 -1.61
N ARG A 17 4.34 8.39 -1.25
CA ARG A 17 3.35 9.08 -0.41
C ARG A 17 1.95 9.08 -1.04
N ASP A 18 1.87 9.16 -2.36
CA ASP A 18 0.62 9.37 -3.08
C ASP A 18 -0.07 8.05 -3.45
N TYR A 19 0.71 7.01 -3.77
CA TYR A 19 0.18 5.72 -4.23
C TYR A 19 0.29 4.58 -3.22
N ALA A 20 1.00 4.75 -2.09
CA ALA A 20 1.05 3.71 -1.06
C ALA A 20 -0.26 3.57 -0.30
N GLY A 21 -0.52 2.36 0.18
CA GLY A 21 -1.61 2.11 1.11
C GLY A 21 -1.47 2.96 2.37
N ASN A 22 -2.57 3.53 2.85
CA ASN A 22 -2.57 4.31 4.08
C ASN A 22 -2.82 3.43 5.29
N THR A 23 -1.99 3.59 6.33
CA THR A 23 -2.17 2.86 7.59
C THR A 23 -3.40 3.35 8.33
N ILE A 24 -4.23 2.40 8.76
CA ILE A 24 -5.40 2.63 9.62
C ILE A 24 -5.39 1.64 10.79
N TYR A 25 -6.24 1.91 11.78
CA TYR A 25 -6.67 0.94 12.79
C TYR A 25 -8.11 0.57 12.48
N SER A 26 -8.41 -0.73 12.33
CA SER A 26 -9.77 -1.21 12.00
C SER A 26 -10.68 -1.41 13.20
N ASP A 27 -10.14 -1.28 14.42
CA ASP A 27 -10.88 -1.27 15.69
C ASP A 27 -10.15 -0.38 16.71
N ASP A 28 -10.75 -0.18 17.90
CA ASP A 28 -10.38 0.83 18.89
C ASP A 28 -8.89 0.90 19.25
N VAL A 29 -8.06 -0.15 19.04
CA VAL A 29 -6.59 0.01 19.05
C VAL A 29 -5.75 -1.14 18.44
N GLU A 30 -6.29 -2.34 18.23
CA GLU A 30 -5.42 -3.53 18.13
C GLU A 30 -5.10 -3.99 16.70
N GLU A 31 -6.01 -3.81 15.74
CA GLU A 31 -5.81 -4.33 14.38
C GLU A 31 -5.35 -3.21 13.42
N ARG A 32 -4.07 -3.23 13.03
CA ARG A 32 -3.52 -2.35 12.00
C ARG A 32 -3.78 -2.93 10.61
N ALA A 33 -4.25 -2.10 9.70
CA ALA A 33 -4.44 -2.45 8.30
C ALA A 33 -3.92 -1.35 7.36
N LEU A 34 -3.87 -1.65 6.07
CA LEU A 34 -3.67 -0.68 5.00
C LEU A 34 -4.99 -0.45 4.25
N VAL A 35 -5.24 0.78 3.82
CA VAL A 35 -6.29 1.11 2.86
C VAL A 35 -5.65 1.39 1.51
N ASP A 36 -6.11 0.67 0.49
CA ASP A 36 -5.76 0.87 -0.91
C ASP A 36 -6.76 1.81 -1.58
N TRP A 37 -6.24 2.88 -2.17
CA TRP A 37 -7.01 3.91 -2.84
C TRP A 37 -6.75 3.82 -4.34
N ILE A 38 -7.80 4.02 -5.13
CA ILE A 38 -7.67 4.14 -6.58
C ILE A 38 -6.71 5.30 -6.90
N TYR A 39 -5.53 4.96 -7.44
CA TYR A 39 -4.55 5.95 -7.83
C TYR A 39 -4.92 6.50 -9.21
N ASN A 40 -5.58 7.67 -9.22
CA ASN A 40 -6.11 8.29 -10.43
C ASN A 40 -5.02 8.96 -11.29
N ARG A 41 -4.06 8.16 -11.77
CA ARG A 41 -3.03 8.50 -12.75
C ARG A 41 -2.86 7.31 -13.70
N PRO A 42 -2.46 7.52 -14.96
CA PRO A 42 -2.15 6.43 -15.90
C PRO A 42 -0.82 5.76 -15.52
N ARG A 43 -0.75 5.21 -14.31
CA ARG A 43 0.44 4.64 -13.66
C ARG A 43 0.06 3.31 -13.00
N PRO A 44 -0.18 2.27 -13.81
CA PRO A 44 -0.71 1.00 -13.32
C PRO A 44 0.24 0.27 -12.36
N ASN A 45 1.55 0.48 -12.46
CA ASN A 45 2.51 -0.14 -11.53
C ASN A 45 2.52 0.56 -10.18
N ASP A 46 2.23 1.87 -10.11
CA ASP A 46 2.08 2.58 -8.83
C ASP A 46 0.82 2.10 -8.09
N ASP A 47 -0.29 1.92 -8.83
CA ASP A 47 -1.61 1.54 -8.30
C ASP A 47 -1.64 0.14 -7.65
N VAL A 48 -0.67 -0.73 -7.96
CA VAL A 48 -0.60 -2.10 -7.41
C VAL A 48 0.40 -2.26 -6.26
N VAL A 49 1.23 -1.25 -5.98
CA VAL A 49 2.22 -1.32 -4.88
C VAL A 49 1.59 -1.54 -3.50
N PRO A 50 0.42 -0.97 -3.14
CA PRO A 50 -0.21 -1.21 -1.83
C PRO A 50 -0.39 -2.69 -1.51
N SER A 51 -0.81 -3.49 -2.50
CA SER A 51 -0.99 -4.93 -2.36
C SER A 51 0.33 -5.65 -2.08
N ALA A 52 1.40 -5.31 -2.79
CA ALA A 52 2.71 -5.89 -2.57
C ALA A 52 3.29 -5.51 -1.20
N HIS A 53 3.08 -4.25 -0.77
CA HIS A 53 3.52 -3.76 0.54
C HIS A 53 2.77 -4.46 1.69
N ALA A 54 1.45 -4.64 1.56
CA ALA A 54 0.64 -5.39 2.52
C ALA A 54 1.15 -6.83 2.70
N ASN A 55 1.46 -7.51 1.59
CA ASN A 55 2.02 -8.86 1.61
C ASN A 55 3.38 -8.92 2.31
N MET A 56 4.29 -7.96 2.04
CA MET A 56 5.59 -7.90 2.70
C MET A 56 5.47 -7.72 4.22
N LEU A 57 4.47 -6.93 4.67
CA LEU A 57 4.22 -6.66 6.08
C LEU A 57 3.32 -7.71 6.77
N ASN A 58 2.82 -8.72 6.03
CA ASN A 58 1.77 -9.62 6.51
C ASN A 58 0.59 -8.85 7.15
N SER A 59 0.19 -7.75 6.52
CA SER A 59 -0.85 -6.84 7.02
C SER A 59 -2.14 -6.97 6.23
N ARG A 60 -3.29 -6.81 6.90
CA ARG A 60 -4.59 -6.75 6.23
C ARG A 60 -4.65 -5.51 5.33
N ILE A 61 -5.32 -5.64 4.18
CA ILE A 61 -5.57 -4.55 3.22
C ILE A 61 -7.06 -4.45 2.90
N TYR A 62 -7.57 -3.23 2.83
CA TYR A 62 -8.93 -2.92 2.39
C TYR A 62 -8.87 -2.17 1.06
N TYR A 63 -9.54 -2.70 0.04
CA TYR A 63 -9.62 -2.08 -1.29
C TYR A 63 -10.84 -1.18 -1.36
N ARG A 64 -10.66 0.06 -1.86
CA ARG A 64 -11.79 0.88 -2.26
C ARG A 64 -12.23 0.49 -3.68
N PHE A 65 -13.46 0.02 -3.81
CA PHE A 65 -14.16 -0.05 -5.10
C PHE A 65 -14.97 1.23 -5.32
N TRP A 66 -15.12 1.65 -6.57
CA TRP A 66 -16.15 2.64 -6.92
C TRP A 66 -17.51 1.98 -6.64
N ASN A 67 -18.31 2.60 -5.77
CA ASN A 67 -19.74 2.25 -5.62
C ASN A 67 -20.50 2.63 -6.89
#